data_AF-A0A256WMW9-F1
#
_entry.id   AF-A0A256WMW9-F1
#
_cell.length_a   1.000
_cell.length_b   1.000
_cell.length_c   1.000
_cell.angle_alpha   90.00
_cell.angle_beta   90.00
_cell.angle_gamma   90.00
#
_symmetry.space_group_name_H-M   'P 1'
#
loop_
_entity.id
_entity.type
_entity.pdbx_description
1 polymer ?
#
loop_
_entity_poly.entity_id
_entity_poly.type
_entity_poly.pdbx_seq_one_letter_code
_entity_poly.pdbx_strand_id
1 'polypeptide(L)'
;MDMDDIKILDLIHNIKKKCAYRDSKFFKQHDITQAEYNMLFCLKNCKVFNSYVVADKMQLSLSRVSRIIDKMVSKGFLYRTVNEVDRRAIDIE
;
A
#
# COMPACT_ATOMS: atom_id res chain seq x y z
N MET A 1 23.58 19.58 -17.07
CA MET A 1 22.51 19.93 -16.13
C MET A 1 22.50 21.44 -16.06
N ASP A 2 21.52 22.05 -16.70
CA ASP A 2 21.43 23.50 -16.78
C ASP A 2 20.71 24.10 -15.55
N MET A 3 20.60 25.41 -15.50
CA MET A 3 20.00 26.13 -14.37
C MET A 3 18.52 25.77 -14.16
N ASP A 4 17.82 25.39 -15.23
CA ASP A 4 16.40 25.04 -15.16
C ASP A 4 16.22 23.59 -14.69
N ASP A 5 17.11 22.67 -15.06
CA ASP A 5 17.19 21.33 -14.45
C ASP A 5 17.34 21.41 -12.93
N ILE A 6 18.20 22.30 -12.42
CA ILE A 6 18.42 22.48 -10.97
C ILE A 6 17.12 22.93 -10.28
N LYS A 7 16.42 23.92 -10.85
CA LYS A 7 15.13 24.38 -10.30
C LYS A 7 14.07 23.27 -10.29
N ILE A 8 14.00 22.48 -11.36
CA ILE A 8 13.08 21.34 -11.45
C ILE A 8 13.42 20.31 -10.37
N LEU A 9 14.70 19.99 -10.18
CA LEU A 9 15.14 19.07 -9.13
C LEU A 9 14.78 19.58 -7.73
N ASP A 10 14.97 20.87 -7.46
CA ASP A 10 14.59 21.50 -6.19
C ASP A 10 13.08 21.43 -5.94
N LEU A 11 12.26 21.67 -6.98
CA LEU A 11 10.81 21.55 -6.89
C LEU A 11 10.39 20.11 -6.60
N ILE A 12 10.95 19.14 -7.32
CA ILE A 12 10.70 17.71 -7.09
C ILE A 12 11.08 17.31 -5.67
N HIS A 13 12.26 17.75 -5.19
CA HIS A 13 12.72 17.47 -3.84
C HIS A 13 11.75 18.04 -2.78
N ASN A 14 11.36 19.30 -2.95
CA ASN A 14 10.43 19.97 -2.03
C ASN A 14 9.06 19.31 -1.98
N ILE A 15 8.52 18.89 -3.13
CA ILE A 15 7.25 18.18 -3.20
C ILE A 15 7.37 16.81 -2.50
N LYS A 16 8.39 16.02 -2.82
CA LYS A 16 8.63 14.71 -2.18
C LYS A 16 8.72 14.83 -0.67
N LYS A 17 9.43 15.85 -0.16
CA LYS A 17 9.56 16.10 1.28
C LYS A 17 8.22 16.43 1.94
N LYS A 18 7.39 17.27 1.29
CA LYS A 18 6.04 17.61 1.79
C LYS A 18 5.12 16.39 1.81
N CYS A 19 5.17 15.54 0.77
CA CYS A 19 4.41 14.29 0.72
C CYS A 19 4.84 13.35 1.84
N ALA A 20 6.14 13.08 1.98
CA ALA A 20 6.68 12.19 3.02
C ALA A 20 6.30 12.66 4.45
N TYR A 21 6.27 13.97 4.68
CA TYR A 21 5.83 14.53 5.97
C TYR A 21 4.33 14.26 6.23
N ARG A 22 3.48 14.42 5.22
CA ARG A 22 2.04 14.12 5.33
C ARG A 22 1.80 12.64 5.57
N ASP A 23 2.48 11.78 4.81
CA ASP A 23 2.43 10.34 4.95
C ASP A 23 2.86 9.92 6.36
N SER A 24 3.99 10.43 6.85
CA SER A 24 4.47 10.13 8.21
C SER A 24 3.47 10.53 9.31
N LYS A 25 2.78 11.67 9.14
CA LYS A 25 1.71 12.07 10.08
C LYS A 25 0.54 11.10 10.03
N PHE A 26 0.08 10.72 8.85
CA PHE A 26 -1.01 9.77 8.66
C PHE A 26 -0.65 8.39 9.27
N PHE A 27 0.57 7.92 9.02
CA PHE A 27 1.09 6.67 9.54
C PHE A 27 1.08 6.62 11.06
N LYS A 28 1.51 7.70 11.71
CA LYS A 28 1.48 7.81 13.17
C LYS A 28 0.06 7.89 13.73
N GLN A 29 -0.85 8.59 13.05
CA GLN A 29 -2.23 8.74 13.51
C GLN A 29 -3.01 7.42 13.46
N HIS A 30 -2.72 6.58 12.48
CA HIS A 30 -3.45 5.34 12.22
C HIS A 30 -2.67 4.07 12.59
N ASP A 31 -1.49 4.22 13.20
CA ASP A 31 -0.54 3.14 13.48
C ASP A 31 -0.31 2.21 12.26
N ILE A 32 -0.12 2.80 11.08
CA ILE A 32 0.16 2.06 9.86
C ILE A 32 1.59 2.29 9.37
N THR A 33 2.18 1.26 8.80
CA THR A 33 3.48 1.30 8.14
C THR A 33 3.34 1.75 6.69
N GLN A 34 4.44 2.20 6.07
CA GLN A 34 4.48 2.52 4.64
C GLN A 34 4.01 1.34 3.76
N ALA A 35 4.33 0.10 4.16
CA ALA A 35 3.93 -1.09 3.41
C ALA A 35 2.42 -1.32 3.47
N GLU A 36 1.81 -1.13 4.65
CA GLU A 36 0.35 -1.21 4.82
C GLU A 36 -0.35 -0.07 4.07
N TYR A 37 0.20 1.14 4.08
CA TYR A 37 -0.32 2.25 3.28
C TYR A 37 -0.24 1.97 1.77
N ASN A 38 0.89 1.46 1.28
CA ASN A 38 1.04 1.09 -0.12
C ASN A 38 0.05 -0.03 -0.50
N MET A 39 -0.22 -0.96 0.42
CA MET A 39 -1.26 -1.96 0.23
C MET A 39 -2.63 -1.29 0.10
N LEU A 40 -3.05 -0.41 1.03
CA LEU A 40 -4.32 0.33 0.90
C LEU A 40 -4.43 1.09 -0.43
N PHE A 41 -3.35 1.75 -0.86
CA PHE A 41 -3.35 2.49 -2.11
C PHE A 41 -3.47 1.58 -3.33
N CYS A 42 -2.77 0.44 -3.32
CA CYS A 42 -2.90 -0.61 -4.34
C CYS A 42 -4.33 -1.19 -4.36
N LEU A 43 -4.97 -1.26 -3.20
CA LEU A 43 -6.31 -1.82 -3.05
C LEU A 43 -7.42 -0.81 -3.38
N LYS A 44 -7.18 0.50 -3.28
CA LYS A 44 -8.17 1.59 -3.40
C LYS A 44 -9.11 1.49 -4.60
N ASN A 45 -8.64 1.01 -5.74
CA ASN A 45 -9.39 0.98 -7.00
C ASN A 45 -9.81 -0.42 -7.46
N CYS A 46 -9.61 -1.46 -6.65
CA CYS A 46 -10.22 -2.75 -6.96
C CYS A 46 -11.09 -3.21 -5.80
N LYS A 47 -12.20 -3.89 -6.13
CA LYS A 47 -13.21 -4.26 -5.15
C LYS A 47 -12.90 -5.58 -4.46
N VAL A 48 -12.10 -6.43 -5.11
CA VAL A 48 -11.77 -7.79 -4.69
C VAL A 48 -10.39 -8.12 -5.23
N PHE A 49 -9.57 -8.79 -4.42
CA PHE A 49 -8.20 -9.13 -4.78
C PHE A 49 -7.85 -10.54 -4.36
N ASN A 50 -7.11 -11.24 -5.20
CA ASN A 50 -6.39 -12.45 -4.81
C ASN A 50 -4.97 -12.08 -4.33
N SER A 51 -4.50 -12.71 -3.24
CA SER A 51 -3.13 -12.62 -2.69
C SER A 51 -2.01 -12.67 -3.75
N TYR A 52 -2.17 -13.45 -4.84
CA TYR A 52 -1.19 -13.49 -5.93
C TYR A 52 -1.08 -12.17 -6.69
N VAL A 53 -2.21 -11.54 -7.00
CA VAL A 53 -2.25 -10.24 -7.69
C VAL A 53 -1.63 -9.16 -6.82
N VAL A 54 -1.88 -9.22 -5.51
CA VAL A 54 -1.32 -8.27 -4.55
C VAL A 54 0.20 -8.45 -4.43
N ALA A 55 0.69 -9.70 -4.40
CA ALA A 55 2.13 -10.00 -4.38
C ALA A 55 2.86 -9.46 -5.61
N ASP A 56 2.29 -9.63 -6.80
CA ASP A 56 2.85 -9.11 -8.04
C ASP A 56 2.89 -7.57 -8.06
N LYS A 57 1.76 -6.91 -7.75
CA LYS A 57 1.68 -5.44 -7.70
C LYS A 57 2.60 -4.81 -6.67
N MET A 58 2.77 -5.46 -5.51
CA MET A 58 3.65 -4.97 -4.46
C MET A 58 5.11 -5.39 -4.63
N GLN A 59 5.42 -6.28 -5.58
CA GLN A 59 6.76 -6.88 -5.75
C GLN A 59 7.26 -7.51 -4.44
N LEU A 60 6.37 -8.22 -3.75
CA LEU A 60 6.62 -8.88 -2.47
C LEU A 60 6.35 -10.38 -2.58
N SER A 61 7.01 -11.18 -1.74
CA SER A 61 6.65 -12.59 -1.63
C SER A 61 5.24 -12.76 -1.05
N LEU A 62 4.56 -13.83 -1.46
CA LEU A 62 3.23 -14.19 -0.95
C LEU A 62 3.19 -14.21 0.58
N SER A 63 4.21 -14.79 1.23
CA SER A 63 4.29 -14.83 2.69
C SER A 63 4.39 -13.45 3.33
N ARG A 64 5.08 -12.48 2.69
CA ARG A 64 5.14 -11.10 3.17
C ARG A 64 3.79 -10.41 2.99
N VAL A 65 3.13 -10.63 1.85
CA VAL A 65 1.78 -10.13 1.59
C VAL A 65 0.77 -10.66 2.62
N SER A 66 0.73 -11.98 2.86
CA SER A 66 -0.17 -12.57 3.86
C SER A 66 -0.01 -11.93 5.24
N ARG A 67 1.23 -11.73 5.71
CA ARG A 67 1.48 -11.07 7.01
C ARG A 67 1.00 -9.62 7.05
N ILE A 68 1.13 -8.88 5.94
CA ILE A 68 0.63 -7.50 5.86
C ILE A 68 -0.90 -7.53 5.92
N ILE A 69 -1.54 -8.42 5.16
CA ILE A 69 -3.00 -8.59 5.18
C ILE A 69 -3.47 -8.96 6.58
N ASP A 70 -2.83 -9.93 7.26
CA ASP A 70 -3.20 -10.33 8.62
C ASP A 70 -3.19 -9.14 9.59
N LYS A 71 -2.14 -8.32 9.52
CA LYS A 71 -2.04 -7.10 10.35
C LYS A 71 -3.12 -6.10 10.01
N MET A 72 -3.39 -5.86 8.73
CA MET A 72 -4.39 -4.89 8.31
C MET A 72 -5.82 -5.33 8.66
N VAL A 73 -6.11 -6.64 8.60
CA VAL A 73 -7.37 -7.22 9.08
C VAL A 73 -7.49 -7.04 10.60
N SER A 74 -6.42 -7.32 11.37
CA SER A 74 -6.44 -7.12 12.83
C SER A 74 -6.64 -5.66 13.24
N LYS A 75 -6.23 -4.72 12.39
CA LYS A 75 -6.42 -3.27 12.57
C LYS A 75 -7.77 -2.76 12.04
N GLY A 76 -8.59 -3.64 11.44
CA GLY A 76 -9.91 -3.30 10.89
C GLY A 76 -9.87 -2.51 9.58
N PHE A 77 -8.73 -2.49 8.88
CA PHE A 77 -8.59 -1.80 7.59
C PHE A 77 -9.02 -2.65 6.40
N LEU A 78 -9.05 -3.97 6.55
CA LEU A 78 -9.42 -4.93 5.50
C LEU A 78 -10.29 -6.03 6.09
N TYR A 79 -11.18 -6.58 5.28
CA TYR A 79 -11.95 -7.77 5.59
C TYR A 79 -11.53 -8.91 4.68
N ARG A 80 -11.52 -10.14 5.22
CA ARG A 80 -11.30 -11.35 4.43
C ARG A 80 -12.63 -12.02 4.16
N THR A 81 -12.93 -12.24 2.90
CA THR A 81 -14.03 -13.10 2.48
C THR A 81 -13.45 -14.36 1.83
N VAL A 82 -14.06 -15.50 2.13
CA VAL A 82 -13.70 -16.77 1.47
C VAL A 82 -14.33 -16.72 0.09
N ASN A 83 -13.51 -16.80 -0.95
CA ASN A 83 -14.02 -16.85 -2.31
C ASN A 83 -14.73 -18.20 -2.52
N GLU A 84 -16.03 -18.15 -2.87
CA GLU A 84 -16.87 -19.35 -3.03
C GLU A 84 -16.47 -20.20 -4.25
N VAL A 85 -15.76 -19.60 -5.22
CA VAL A 85 -15.31 -20.25 -6.47
C VAL A 85 -13.91 -20.84 -6.32
N ASP A 86 -12.99 -20.13 -5.65
CA ASP A 86 -11.65 -20.61 -5.32
C ASP A 86 -11.38 -20.42 -3.82
N ARG A 87 -11.60 -21.47 -3.03
CA ARG A 87 -11.39 -21.47 -1.57
C ARG A 87 -9.95 -21.18 -1.13
N ARG A 88 -8.98 -21.14 -2.06
CA ARG A 88 -7.58 -20.74 -1.80
C ARG A 88 -7.35 -19.24 -2.05
N ALA A 89 -8.27 -18.57 -2.74
CA ALA A 89 -8.28 -17.13 -2.88
C ALA A 89 -8.96 -16.51 -1.67
N ILE A 90 -8.32 -15.50 -1.11
CA ILE A 90 -8.87 -14.65 -0.06
C ILE A 90 -9.23 -13.35 -0.75
N ASP A 91 -10.53 -13.07 -0.83
CA ASP A 91 -11.01 -11.81 -1.31
C ASP A 91 -10.84 -10.77 -0.19
N ILE A 92 -10.30 -9.62 -0.57
CA ILE A 92 -9.99 -8.52 0.35
C ILE A 92 -10.93 -7.36 0.01
N GLU A 93 -11.76 -6.97 0.97
CA GLU A 93 -12.68 -5.81 0.91
C GLU A 93 -12.29 -4.72 1.91
#